data_AF-A0BNZ9-F1
#
_entry.id   AF-A0BNZ9-F1
#
_cell.length_a   1.000
_cell.length_b   1.000
_cell.length_c   1.000
_cell.angle_alpha   90.00
_cell.angle_beta   90.00
_cell.angle_gamma   90.00
#
_symmetry.space_group_name_H-M   'P 1'
#
loop_
_entity.id
_entity.type
_entity.pdbx_description
1 polymer ?
#
loop_
_entity_poly.entity_id
_entity_poly.type
_entity_poly.pdbx_seq_one_letter_code
_entity_poly.pdbx_strand_id
1 'polypeptide(L)'
;MIFRMFNFMNSRIDEFIEERKDIKLILDESSLLQDLLMPQQQYKLLNYVKDHPEHLETLIEYITEVGDETNYQRVQYKYPFLASEILSKENDFFQDFLFEGQNLHFLNRLFSLLNEDILNITQAGYFSKVILTLLRRKHFKVLQYLNDKDISNLLKHIDIPHIAEIIEKVIIPDPNDENQLLDKQKSILQRVMKISLHRYYETEVFDNCLLIINNLIKSQINPDQEELIKILLNPYYFLTICYQSQRTAAYELVSNLLQYINNSGKTDYFLYFINVAKHLPNAFTTSNLYAIPHQTSYGQIITPLSSNKLTLLQIFYLLLLSEKEEILFELINNQSFQVVTNVILTHEFNNQALIWFDKIVIFIFQKLPKFFHESISEFLASIIIQYNRNEKKQVGLLQNTIKPGYQGILTKISNLLVENHFTSEVWDQYVNDTLSKINSVEKKLLCGVDPRPRQIQQYIHESVTIEAPMDNDDKEEDEEVEEEDIPEDDNNKENENDDYEKEQEQEQEQEQEQEQEQEKEKEQEQEHEQEQEQEEKFYDCNEEGRLQQLQELQQIQQEESKVVSKHKQSSEEQELIDEQIEEMISDPQTKPEQVAQIIQNEEALIDDIGPLELENKLDHQVNEYYKKHDDPKNEE
;
A
#
# COMPACT_ATOMS: atom_id res chain seq x y z
N MET A 1 10.50 -52.83 0.95
CA MET A 1 10.59 -51.49 1.57
C MET A 1 11.96 -50.85 1.39
N ILE A 2 13.07 -51.51 1.72
CA ILE A 2 14.44 -50.94 1.59
C ILE A 2 14.78 -50.51 0.14
N PHE A 3 14.31 -51.23 -0.87
CA PHE A 3 14.53 -50.87 -2.28
C PHE A 3 13.69 -49.68 -2.80
N ARG A 4 12.60 -49.31 -2.10
CA ARG A 4 11.82 -48.09 -2.40
C ARG A 4 12.36 -46.87 -1.65
N MET A 5 12.96 -47.07 -0.47
CA MET A 5 13.67 -46.01 0.26
C MET A 5 14.98 -45.58 -0.43
N PHE A 6 15.68 -46.49 -1.11
CA PHE A 6 16.91 -46.14 -1.85
C PHE A 6 16.67 -45.34 -3.14
N ASN A 7 15.48 -45.42 -3.74
CA ASN A 7 15.14 -44.62 -4.92
C ASN A 7 14.74 -43.17 -4.60
N PHE A 8 14.62 -42.80 -3.32
CA PHE A 8 14.49 -41.42 -2.88
C PHE A 8 15.84 -40.71 -2.69
N MET A 9 16.97 -41.41 -2.85
CA MET A 9 18.31 -40.88 -2.57
C MET A 9 19.08 -40.40 -3.81
N ASN A 10 18.65 -40.75 -5.02
CA ASN A 10 19.27 -40.26 -6.26
C ASN A 10 18.20 -39.54 -7.08
N SER A 11 18.22 -38.21 -7.02
CA SER A 11 17.45 -37.40 -7.95
C SER A 11 17.95 -37.66 -9.37
N ARG A 12 17.07 -37.57 -10.37
CA ARG A 12 17.49 -37.59 -11.78
C ARG A 12 18.43 -36.41 -12.10
N ILE A 13 18.35 -35.33 -11.32
CA ILE A 13 19.30 -34.23 -11.35
C ILE A 13 20.69 -34.67 -10.90
N ASP A 14 20.80 -35.54 -9.89
CA ASP A 14 22.10 -36.06 -9.44
C ASP A 14 22.80 -36.79 -10.58
N GLU A 15 22.07 -37.65 -11.32
CA GLU A 15 22.59 -38.33 -12.50
C GLU A 15 23.03 -37.33 -13.58
N PHE A 16 22.26 -36.25 -13.79
CA PHE A 16 22.58 -35.24 -14.81
C PHE A 16 23.79 -34.39 -14.46
N ILE A 17 23.97 -34.06 -13.17
CA ILE A 17 25.14 -33.38 -12.65
C ILE A 17 26.38 -34.28 -12.78
N GLU A 18 26.27 -35.55 -12.42
CA GLU A 18 27.36 -36.53 -12.55
C GLU A 18 27.76 -36.75 -14.02
N GLU A 19 26.78 -36.84 -14.92
CA GLU A 19 26.99 -36.98 -16.37
C GLU A 19 27.38 -35.67 -17.08
N ARG A 20 27.50 -34.55 -16.33
CA ARG A 20 27.79 -33.20 -16.85
C ARG A 20 26.90 -32.81 -18.03
N LYS A 21 25.58 -32.98 -17.86
CA LYS A 21 24.61 -32.63 -18.89
C LYS A 21 24.49 -31.12 -19.07
N ASP A 22 24.14 -30.72 -20.29
CA ASP A 22 23.77 -29.35 -20.61
C ASP A 22 22.59 -28.89 -19.73
N ILE A 23 22.63 -27.64 -19.25
CA ILE A 23 21.58 -27.04 -18.45
C ILE A 23 20.20 -27.16 -19.09
N LYS A 24 20.10 -27.16 -20.43
CA LYS A 24 18.83 -27.37 -21.16
C LYS A 24 18.17 -28.70 -20.84
N LEU A 25 18.95 -29.77 -20.65
CA LEU A 25 18.42 -31.08 -20.29
C LEU A 25 17.91 -31.07 -18.85
N ILE A 26 18.61 -30.40 -17.93
CA ILE A 26 18.18 -30.23 -16.55
C ILE A 26 16.87 -29.43 -16.48
N LEU A 27 16.76 -28.34 -17.25
CA LEU A 27 15.53 -27.54 -17.37
C LEU A 27 14.35 -28.32 -17.99
N ASP A 28 14.62 -29.40 -18.71
CA ASP A 28 13.58 -30.26 -19.27
C ASP A 28 13.09 -31.35 -18.32
N GLU A 29 13.75 -31.56 -17.18
CA GLU A 29 13.33 -32.54 -16.18
C GLU A 29 12.08 -32.13 -15.43
N SER A 30 11.12 -33.04 -15.37
CA SER A 30 9.83 -32.82 -14.71
C SER A 30 9.96 -32.71 -13.19
N SER A 31 10.98 -33.36 -12.59
CA SER A 31 11.22 -33.30 -11.15
C SER A 31 11.92 -32.02 -10.69
N LEU A 32 12.40 -31.17 -11.61
CA LEU A 32 13.27 -30.03 -11.28
C LEU A 32 12.69 -29.12 -10.19
N LEU A 33 11.40 -28.78 -10.26
CA LEU A 33 10.78 -27.93 -9.27
C LEU A 33 10.69 -28.62 -7.89
N GLN A 34 10.38 -29.92 -7.86
CA GLN A 34 10.32 -30.71 -6.63
C GLN A 34 11.71 -30.84 -6.00
N ASP A 35 12.73 -31.12 -6.82
CA ASP A 35 14.12 -31.17 -6.38
C ASP A 35 14.58 -29.79 -5.85
N LEU A 36 14.16 -28.69 -6.49
CA LEU A 36 14.41 -27.32 -6.03
C LEU A 36 13.69 -26.95 -4.73
N LEU A 37 12.83 -27.80 -4.16
CA LEU A 37 12.32 -27.64 -2.79
C LEU A 37 13.27 -28.26 -1.75
N MET A 38 14.14 -29.19 -2.15
CA MET A 38 15.05 -29.87 -1.25
C MET A 38 16.37 -29.10 -1.11
N PRO A 39 16.78 -28.64 0.10
CA PRO A 39 17.99 -27.84 0.28
C PRO A 39 19.28 -28.51 -0.23
N GLN A 40 19.38 -29.83 -0.09
CA GLN A 40 20.54 -30.59 -0.58
C GLN A 40 20.64 -30.57 -2.10
N GLN A 41 19.51 -30.67 -2.81
CA GLN A 41 19.47 -30.64 -4.27
C GLN A 41 19.72 -29.23 -4.80
N GLN A 42 19.15 -28.20 -4.15
CA GLN A 42 19.49 -26.80 -4.42
C GLN A 42 21.00 -26.57 -4.32
N TYR A 43 21.63 -27.02 -3.24
CA TYR A 43 23.08 -26.88 -3.03
C TYR A 43 23.90 -27.57 -4.12
N LYS A 44 23.55 -28.81 -4.49
CA LYS A 44 24.25 -29.55 -5.55
C LYS A 44 24.11 -28.87 -6.91
N LEU A 45 22.89 -28.50 -7.30
CA LEU A 45 22.63 -27.85 -8.58
C LEU A 45 23.32 -26.49 -8.69
N LEU A 46 23.27 -25.67 -7.64
CA LEU A 46 23.95 -24.36 -7.65
C LEU A 46 25.47 -24.49 -7.69
N ASN A 47 26.06 -25.48 -7.02
CA ASN A 47 27.49 -25.75 -7.17
C ASN A 47 27.84 -26.23 -8.58
N TYR A 48 27.00 -27.08 -9.18
CA TYR A 48 27.17 -27.48 -10.57
C TYR A 48 27.15 -26.28 -11.52
N VAL A 49 26.15 -25.39 -11.38
CA VAL A 49 26.04 -24.15 -12.17
C VAL A 49 27.23 -23.22 -11.93
N LYS A 50 27.70 -23.10 -10.68
CA LYS A 50 28.90 -22.32 -10.32
C LYS A 50 30.17 -22.87 -10.98
N ASP A 51 30.34 -24.19 -10.97
CA ASP A 51 31.53 -24.86 -11.52
C ASP A 51 31.54 -24.88 -13.06
N HIS A 52 30.41 -24.56 -13.70
CA HIS A 52 30.21 -24.55 -15.15
C HIS A 52 29.63 -23.19 -15.61
N PRO A 53 30.48 -22.15 -15.74
CA PRO A 53 30.12 -20.79 -16.12
C PRO A 53 29.16 -20.67 -17.31
N GLU A 54 29.29 -21.54 -18.31
CA GLU A 54 28.43 -21.60 -19.49
C GLU A 54 26.95 -21.88 -19.15
N HIS A 55 26.69 -22.64 -18.09
CA HIS A 55 25.34 -22.91 -17.62
C HIS A 55 24.75 -21.68 -16.95
N LEU A 56 25.53 -20.97 -16.13
CA LEU A 56 25.11 -19.72 -15.52
C LEU A 56 24.80 -18.65 -16.58
N GLU A 57 25.66 -18.50 -17.58
CA GLU A 57 25.45 -17.58 -18.69
C GLU A 57 24.13 -17.90 -19.42
N THR A 58 23.89 -19.17 -19.75
CA THR A 58 22.65 -19.62 -20.40
C THR A 58 21.40 -19.33 -19.55
N LEU A 59 21.47 -19.52 -18.23
CA LEU A 59 20.35 -19.21 -17.33
C LEU A 59 20.06 -17.70 -17.29
N ILE A 60 21.10 -16.87 -17.27
CA ILE A 60 20.95 -15.41 -17.31
C ILE A 60 20.41 -14.96 -18.67
N GLU A 61 20.85 -15.56 -19.78
CA GLU A 61 20.32 -15.30 -21.12
C GLU A 61 18.82 -15.58 -21.18
N TYR A 62 18.34 -16.69 -20.63
CA TYR A 62 16.90 -16.95 -20.57
C TYR A 62 16.11 -15.91 -19.79
N ILE A 63 16.70 -15.29 -18.76
CA ILE A 63 16.02 -14.22 -18.02
C ILE A 63 16.04 -12.90 -18.80
N THR A 64 17.15 -12.61 -19.51
CA THR A 64 17.43 -11.28 -20.06
C THR A 64 17.07 -11.12 -21.53
N GLU A 65 16.93 -12.20 -22.30
CA GLU A 65 16.66 -12.16 -23.73
C GLU A 65 15.29 -12.76 -24.07
N VAL A 66 14.63 -12.19 -25.08
CA VAL A 66 13.37 -12.74 -25.60
C VAL A 66 13.74 -13.79 -26.65
N GLY A 67 13.35 -15.04 -26.43
CA GLY A 67 13.68 -16.14 -27.34
C GLY A 67 13.09 -15.99 -28.74
N ASP A 68 13.87 -16.38 -29.76
CA ASP A 68 13.44 -16.40 -31.17
C ASP A 68 12.27 -17.37 -31.43
N GLU A 69 11.40 -17.01 -32.39
CA GLU A 69 10.08 -17.61 -32.69
C GLU A 69 10.06 -19.14 -32.95
N THR A 70 11.20 -19.78 -33.19
CA THR A 70 11.26 -21.19 -33.62
C THR A 70 10.85 -22.21 -32.55
N ASN A 71 10.83 -21.84 -31.26
CA ASN A 71 10.43 -22.73 -30.16
C ASN A 71 9.70 -21.98 -29.02
N TYR A 72 8.68 -21.20 -29.42
CA TYR A 72 7.95 -20.19 -28.65
C TYR A 72 7.67 -20.58 -27.18
N GLN A 73 6.99 -21.70 -26.91
CA GLN A 73 6.54 -22.01 -25.54
C GLN A 73 7.68 -22.36 -24.56
N ARG A 74 8.73 -23.05 -25.02
CA ARG A 74 9.82 -23.48 -24.13
C ARG A 74 10.77 -22.33 -23.81
N VAL A 75 11.19 -21.60 -24.83
CA VAL A 75 12.24 -20.57 -24.68
C VAL A 75 11.67 -19.26 -24.14
N GLN A 76 10.40 -18.95 -24.40
CA GLN A 76 9.80 -17.69 -23.95
C GLN A 76 9.22 -17.75 -22.54
N TYR A 77 8.77 -18.92 -22.08
CA TYR A 77 8.07 -19.04 -20.78
C TYR A 77 8.70 -20.09 -19.87
N LYS A 78 8.87 -21.34 -20.34
CA LYS A 78 9.34 -22.44 -19.47
C LYS A 78 10.77 -22.20 -18.96
N TYR A 79 11.72 -21.95 -19.86
CA TYR A 79 13.13 -21.80 -19.48
C TYR A 79 13.41 -20.53 -18.68
N PRO A 80 12.87 -19.34 -19.02
CA PRO A 80 13.04 -18.14 -18.20
C PRO A 80 12.48 -18.31 -16.79
N PHE A 81 11.30 -18.94 -16.66
CA PHE A 81 10.71 -19.28 -15.37
C PHE A 81 11.63 -20.19 -14.55
N LEU A 82 12.02 -21.35 -15.09
CA LEU A 82 12.87 -22.31 -14.38
C LEU A 82 14.26 -21.73 -14.08
N ALA A 83 14.81 -20.91 -14.96
CA ALA A 83 16.07 -20.21 -14.71
C ALA A 83 15.95 -19.25 -13.53
N SER A 84 14.85 -18.48 -13.46
CA SER A 84 14.57 -17.63 -12.30
C SER A 84 14.38 -18.45 -11.02
N GLU A 85 13.75 -19.63 -11.07
CA GLU A 85 13.61 -20.51 -9.89
C GLU A 85 14.97 -20.99 -9.37
N ILE A 86 15.89 -21.37 -10.26
CA ILE A 86 17.24 -21.82 -9.89
C ILE A 86 18.03 -20.65 -9.29
N LEU A 87 18.08 -19.51 -9.97
CA LEU A 87 18.91 -18.37 -9.57
C LEU A 87 18.36 -17.60 -8.35
N SER A 88 17.08 -17.75 -8.04
CA SER A 88 16.44 -17.18 -6.85
C SER A 88 16.48 -18.09 -5.62
N LYS A 89 17.31 -19.13 -5.60
CA LYS A 89 17.54 -19.92 -4.39
C LYS A 89 18.53 -19.24 -3.45
N GLU A 90 18.22 -19.25 -2.16
CA GLU A 90 19.08 -18.69 -1.12
C GLU A 90 20.26 -19.61 -0.84
N ASN A 91 21.41 -19.26 -1.40
CA ASN A 91 22.65 -19.99 -1.16
C ASN A 91 23.81 -19.00 -1.06
N ASP A 92 24.37 -18.84 0.14
CA ASP A 92 25.42 -17.85 0.38
C ASP A 92 26.66 -18.07 -0.48
N PHE A 93 27.09 -19.32 -0.69
CA PHE A 93 28.28 -19.63 -1.47
C PHE A 93 28.14 -19.28 -2.95
N PHE A 94 26.94 -19.48 -3.51
CA PHE A 94 26.62 -19.11 -4.88
C PHE A 94 26.48 -17.60 -5.03
N GLN A 95 25.80 -16.94 -4.10
CA GLN A 95 25.65 -15.49 -4.13
C GLN A 95 26.98 -14.77 -3.95
N ASP A 96 27.84 -15.21 -3.03
CA ASP A 96 29.17 -14.64 -2.85
C ASP A 96 30.05 -14.80 -4.09
N PHE A 97 29.92 -15.93 -4.79
CA PHE A 97 30.60 -16.17 -6.07
C PHE A 97 30.22 -15.12 -7.13
N LEU A 98 28.96 -14.70 -7.21
CA LEU A 98 28.52 -13.67 -8.17
C LEU A 98 29.16 -12.29 -7.91
N PHE A 99 29.51 -11.99 -6.66
CA PHE A 99 30.15 -10.72 -6.26
C PHE A 99 31.69 -10.77 -6.30
N GLU A 100 32.30 -11.90 -6.62
CA GLU A 100 33.75 -11.98 -6.82
C GLU A 100 34.14 -11.15 -8.06
N GLY A 101 35.24 -10.39 -7.98
CA GLY A 101 35.63 -9.44 -9.04
C GLY A 101 35.75 -10.04 -10.45
N GLN A 102 36.14 -11.30 -10.56
CA GLN A 102 36.23 -12.04 -11.83
C GLN A 102 34.86 -12.46 -12.42
N ASN A 103 33.83 -12.57 -11.57
CA ASN A 103 32.50 -13.06 -11.91
C ASN A 103 31.45 -11.94 -12.04
N LEU A 104 31.82 -10.69 -11.76
CA LEU A 104 30.91 -9.53 -11.89
C LEU A 104 30.27 -9.38 -13.27
N HIS A 105 30.85 -9.98 -14.32
CA HIS A 105 30.28 -9.99 -15.66
C HIS A 105 28.89 -10.66 -15.72
N PHE A 106 28.59 -11.64 -14.86
CA PHE A 106 27.26 -12.24 -14.75
C PHE A 106 26.23 -11.24 -14.25
N LEU A 107 26.58 -10.44 -13.23
CA LEU A 107 25.73 -9.35 -12.76
C LEU A 107 25.58 -8.27 -13.84
N ASN A 108 26.67 -7.90 -14.54
CA ASN A 108 26.60 -6.95 -15.65
C ASN A 108 25.62 -7.42 -16.73
N ARG A 109 25.62 -8.72 -17.06
CA ARG A 109 24.70 -9.32 -18.01
C ARG A 109 23.26 -9.29 -17.50
N LEU A 110 23.03 -9.66 -16.23
CA LEU A 110 21.70 -9.61 -15.62
C LEU A 110 21.12 -8.19 -15.60
N PHE A 111 21.91 -7.20 -15.17
CA PHE A 111 21.52 -5.78 -15.17
C PHE A 111 21.46 -5.16 -16.57
N SER A 112 22.01 -5.82 -17.60
CA SER A 112 21.94 -5.33 -18.98
C SER A 112 20.50 -5.24 -19.49
N LEU A 113 19.59 -6.05 -18.92
CA LEU A 113 18.15 -6.00 -19.16
C LEU A 113 17.57 -4.59 -18.97
N LEU A 114 18.07 -3.83 -18.00
CA LEU A 114 17.57 -2.48 -17.70
C LEU A 114 18.03 -1.44 -18.74
N ASN A 115 18.97 -1.77 -19.63
CA ASN A 115 19.41 -0.85 -20.68
C ASN A 115 18.34 -0.63 -21.75
N GLU A 116 17.44 -1.60 -21.95
CA GLU A 116 16.33 -1.48 -22.87
C GLU A 116 15.46 -0.26 -22.53
N ASP A 117 14.92 0.41 -23.54
CA ASP A 117 14.03 1.57 -23.33
C ASP A 117 12.62 1.15 -22.94
N ILE A 118 12.17 0.01 -23.42
CA ILE A 118 10.89 -0.61 -23.06
C ILE A 118 11.20 -1.98 -22.48
N LEU A 119 10.85 -2.19 -21.22
CA LEU A 119 11.13 -3.43 -20.53
C LEU A 119 9.90 -4.36 -20.54
N ASN A 120 10.10 -5.62 -20.91
CA ASN A 120 9.04 -6.63 -20.84
C ASN A 120 8.69 -6.95 -19.38
N ILE A 121 7.41 -6.85 -19.02
CA ILE A 121 6.93 -7.04 -17.64
C ILE A 121 7.25 -8.45 -17.10
N THR A 122 7.15 -9.49 -17.93
CA THR A 122 7.42 -10.88 -17.52
C THR A 122 8.91 -11.08 -17.24
N GLN A 123 9.79 -10.57 -18.12
CA GLN A 123 11.24 -10.61 -17.87
C GLN A 123 11.62 -9.78 -16.65
N ALA A 124 11.01 -8.60 -16.47
CA ALA A 124 11.19 -7.78 -15.27
C ALA A 124 10.81 -8.54 -13.99
N GLY A 125 9.76 -9.38 -14.05
CA GLY A 125 9.39 -10.26 -12.96
C GLY A 125 10.45 -11.30 -12.63
N TYR A 126 10.98 -12.02 -13.62
CA TYR A 126 12.06 -12.98 -13.42
C TYR A 126 13.35 -12.33 -12.90
N PHE A 127 13.72 -11.20 -13.49
CA PHE A 127 14.85 -10.38 -13.05
C PHE A 127 14.67 -9.94 -11.60
N SER A 128 13.52 -9.36 -11.27
CA SER A 128 13.23 -8.88 -9.92
C SER A 128 13.30 -10.01 -8.90
N LYS A 129 12.75 -11.19 -9.21
CA LYS A 129 12.85 -12.36 -8.33
C LYS A 129 14.31 -12.72 -7.99
N VAL A 130 15.23 -12.67 -8.95
CA VAL A 130 16.66 -12.92 -8.71
C VAL A 130 17.28 -11.79 -7.89
N ILE A 131 17.06 -10.53 -8.26
CA ILE A 131 17.65 -9.37 -7.58
C ILE A 131 17.15 -9.22 -6.14
N LEU A 132 15.85 -9.42 -5.87
CA LEU A 132 15.29 -9.38 -4.52
C LEU A 132 15.87 -10.49 -3.63
N THR A 133 16.16 -11.67 -4.21
CA THR A 133 16.85 -12.75 -3.49
C THR A 133 18.26 -12.33 -3.09
N LEU A 134 18.99 -11.66 -3.97
CA LEU A 134 20.32 -11.11 -3.66
C LEU A 134 20.23 -10.00 -2.61
N LEU A 135 19.28 -9.07 -2.73
CA LEU A 135 19.11 -7.97 -1.77
C LEU A 135 18.80 -8.46 -0.36
N ARG A 136 18.04 -9.56 -0.21
CA ARG A 136 17.68 -10.10 1.10
C ARG A 136 18.86 -10.64 1.93
N ARG A 137 19.94 -11.11 1.28
CA ARG A 137 21.10 -11.72 1.97
C ARG A 137 22.39 -10.93 1.76
N LYS A 138 22.47 -10.13 0.70
CA LYS A 138 23.67 -9.41 0.24
C LYS A 138 23.34 -7.94 -0.06
N HIS A 139 22.49 -7.33 0.76
CA HIS A 139 22.03 -5.94 0.61
C HIS A 139 23.19 -4.96 0.34
N PHE A 140 24.19 -4.89 1.23
CA PHE A 140 25.36 -4.03 1.02
C PHE A 140 26.13 -4.33 -0.26
N LYS A 141 26.32 -5.60 -0.64
CA LYS A 141 27.07 -5.95 -1.87
C LYS A 141 26.33 -5.51 -3.12
N VAL A 142 25.00 -5.66 -3.16
CA VAL A 142 24.17 -5.14 -4.27
C VAL A 142 24.29 -3.63 -4.32
N LEU A 143 24.12 -2.94 -3.19
CA LEU A 143 24.27 -1.48 -3.13
C LEU A 143 25.67 -1.02 -3.57
N GLN A 144 26.73 -1.75 -3.23
CA GLN A 144 28.10 -1.43 -3.66
C GLN A 144 28.28 -1.63 -5.17
N TYR A 145 27.67 -2.69 -5.72
CA TYR A 145 27.74 -3.02 -7.14
C TYR A 145 27.05 -1.97 -8.03
N LEU A 146 25.84 -1.53 -7.65
CA LEU A 146 25.05 -0.60 -8.46
C LEU A 146 25.86 0.66 -8.77
N ASN A 147 25.90 1.10 -10.01
CA ASN A 147 26.48 2.41 -10.36
C ASN A 147 25.36 3.43 -10.68
N ASP A 148 25.74 4.67 -10.97
CA ASP A 148 24.76 5.73 -11.30
C ASP A 148 23.93 5.41 -12.55
N LYS A 149 24.48 4.67 -13.51
CA LYS A 149 23.76 4.22 -14.70
C LYS A 149 22.71 3.17 -14.33
N ASP A 150 23.06 2.17 -13.52
CA ASP A 150 22.13 1.13 -13.08
C ASP A 150 20.98 1.73 -12.28
N ILE A 151 21.27 2.64 -11.35
CA ILE A 151 20.26 3.38 -10.58
C ILE A 151 19.35 4.19 -11.52
N SER A 152 19.93 4.85 -12.53
CA SER A 152 19.15 5.62 -13.50
C SER A 152 18.25 4.74 -14.35
N ASN A 153 18.71 3.55 -14.74
CA ASN A 153 17.91 2.59 -15.49
C ASN A 153 16.81 1.95 -14.62
N LEU A 154 17.07 1.65 -13.35
CA LEU A 154 16.02 1.24 -12.40
C LEU A 154 14.93 2.31 -12.32
N LEU A 155 15.31 3.57 -12.11
CA LEU A 155 14.36 4.68 -12.02
C LEU A 155 13.65 4.99 -13.34
N LYS A 156 14.27 4.67 -14.49
CA LYS A 156 13.65 4.78 -15.83
C LYS A 156 12.40 3.89 -15.91
N HIS A 157 12.50 2.69 -15.34
CA HIS A 157 11.49 1.62 -15.37
C HIS A 157 10.64 1.53 -14.09
N ILE A 158 10.53 2.62 -13.33
CA ILE A 158 9.80 2.66 -12.05
C ILE A 158 8.28 2.47 -12.21
N ASP A 159 7.75 2.60 -13.42
CA ASP A 159 6.37 2.28 -13.79
C ASP A 159 6.06 0.77 -13.64
N ILE A 160 7.08 -0.09 -13.74
CA ILE A 160 6.93 -1.54 -13.57
C ILE A 160 6.99 -1.89 -12.08
N PRO A 161 5.94 -2.49 -11.48
CA PRO A 161 5.89 -2.79 -10.04
C PRO A 161 7.07 -3.66 -9.55
N HIS A 162 7.49 -4.64 -10.36
CA HIS A 162 8.63 -5.50 -10.05
C HIS A 162 9.95 -4.72 -9.91
N ILE A 163 10.13 -3.63 -10.66
CA ILE A 163 11.30 -2.76 -10.56
C ILE A 163 11.16 -1.79 -9.39
N ALA A 164 9.95 -1.26 -9.16
CA ALA A 164 9.65 -0.44 -7.99
C ALA A 164 9.95 -1.18 -6.68
N GLU A 165 9.66 -2.48 -6.59
CA GLU A 165 9.99 -3.32 -5.44
C GLU A 165 11.52 -3.45 -5.23
N ILE A 166 12.31 -3.57 -6.30
CA ILE A 166 13.77 -3.55 -6.21
C ILE A 166 14.24 -2.20 -5.65
N ILE A 167 13.73 -1.10 -6.18
CA ILE A 167 14.08 0.26 -5.72
C ILE A 167 13.71 0.43 -4.24
N GLU A 168 12.55 -0.08 -3.81
CA GLU A 168 12.15 -0.11 -2.41
C GLU A 168 13.20 -0.82 -1.55
N LYS A 169 13.57 -2.07 -1.90
CA LYS A 169 14.55 -2.85 -1.14
C LYS A 169 15.96 -2.29 -1.19
N VAL A 170 16.30 -1.52 -2.21
CA VAL A 170 17.58 -0.80 -2.31
C VAL A 170 17.59 0.43 -1.38
N ILE A 171 16.47 1.14 -1.24
CA ILE A 171 16.37 2.33 -0.39
C ILE A 171 16.28 1.96 1.09
N ILE A 172 15.48 0.93 1.44
CA ILE A 172 15.26 0.54 2.84
C ILE A 172 16.53 -0.13 3.40
N PRO A 173 17.17 0.45 4.44
CA PRO A 173 18.31 -0.16 5.12
C PRO A 173 17.97 -1.53 5.69
N ASP A 174 18.81 -2.53 5.43
CA ASP A 174 18.74 -3.84 6.08
C ASP A 174 19.18 -3.72 7.54
N PRO A 175 18.32 -3.99 8.54
CA PRO A 175 18.69 -3.87 9.95
C PRO A 175 19.82 -4.80 10.38
N ASN A 176 20.10 -5.87 9.62
CA ASN A 176 21.15 -6.83 9.94
C ASN A 176 22.51 -6.46 9.33
N ASP A 177 22.57 -5.41 8.52
CA ASP A 177 23.80 -5.01 7.82
C ASP A 177 24.44 -3.80 8.53
N GLU A 178 25.61 -4.02 9.14
CA GLU A 178 26.37 -2.95 9.80
C GLU A 178 26.94 -1.94 8.78
N ASN A 179 27.04 -2.32 7.49
CA ASN A 179 27.62 -1.48 6.45
C ASN A 179 26.53 -0.84 5.61
N GLN A 180 25.97 0.28 6.07
CA GLN A 180 24.97 1.01 5.30
C GLN A 180 25.62 2.00 4.31
N LEU A 181 25.09 2.07 3.09
CA LEU A 181 25.45 3.08 2.10
C LEU A 181 24.41 4.21 2.08
N LEU A 182 24.21 4.81 3.26
CA LEU A 182 23.12 5.73 3.52
C LEU A 182 23.11 6.93 2.56
N ASP A 183 24.27 7.53 2.25
CA ASP A 183 24.34 8.66 1.30
C ASP A 183 23.79 8.29 -0.09
N LYS A 184 24.02 7.05 -0.51
CA LYS A 184 23.51 6.54 -1.78
C LYS A 184 22.01 6.32 -1.71
N GLN A 185 21.50 5.71 -0.64
CA GLN A 185 20.07 5.52 -0.41
C GLN A 185 19.33 6.86 -0.35
N LYS A 186 19.90 7.85 0.36
CA LYS A 186 19.42 9.23 0.41
C LYS A 186 19.32 9.84 -1.00
N SER A 187 20.35 9.67 -1.83
CA SER A 187 20.36 10.14 -3.22
C SER A 187 19.27 9.48 -4.07
N ILE A 188 19.09 8.15 -3.95
CA ILE A 188 18.02 7.43 -4.68
C ILE A 188 16.64 7.91 -4.23
N LEU A 189 16.41 8.02 -2.92
CA LEU A 189 15.14 8.51 -2.36
C LEU A 189 14.80 9.92 -2.84
N GLN A 190 15.78 10.83 -2.87
CA GLN A 190 15.59 12.18 -3.40
C GLN A 190 15.20 12.17 -4.89
N ARG A 191 15.76 11.25 -5.69
CA ARG A 191 15.38 11.08 -7.09
C ARG A 191 13.95 10.54 -7.22
N VAL A 192 13.54 9.57 -6.40
CA VAL A 192 12.15 9.08 -6.35
C VAL A 192 11.17 10.21 -6.00
N MET A 193 11.49 11.03 -4.99
CA MET A 193 10.69 12.21 -4.64
C MET A 193 10.59 13.24 -5.77
N LYS A 194 11.67 13.41 -6.55
CA LYS A 194 11.67 14.30 -7.70
C LYS A 194 10.82 13.74 -8.85
N ILE A 195 10.84 12.43 -9.07
CA ILE A 195 10.00 11.76 -10.07
C ILE A 195 8.52 11.94 -9.71
N SER A 196 8.14 11.70 -8.46
CA SER A 196 6.74 11.83 -8.03
C SER A 196 6.18 13.26 -8.19
N LEU A 197 7.03 14.29 -8.15
CA LEU A 197 6.61 15.66 -8.47
C LEU A 197 6.38 15.95 -9.94
N HIS A 198 7.25 15.41 -10.80
CA HIS A 198 7.30 15.85 -12.20
C HIS A 198 6.52 14.92 -13.12
N ARG A 199 6.19 13.71 -12.64
CA ARG A 199 5.44 12.68 -13.37
C ARG A 199 4.18 12.23 -12.62
N TYR A 200 3.56 13.12 -11.84
CA TYR A 200 2.32 12.79 -11.09
C TYR A 200 1.11 12.47 -11.97
N TYR A 201 1.15 12.84 -13.25
CA TYR A 201 0.12 12.53 -14.24
C TYR A 201 0.21 11.08 -14.75
N GLU A 202 1.36 10.42 -14.57
CA GLU A 202 1.56 9.01 -14.91
C GLU A 202 1.19 8.16 -13.71
N THR A 203 0.04 7.48 -13.80
CA THR A 203 -0.57 6.76 -12.67
C THR A 203 0.40 5.75 -12.05
N GLU A 204 0.96 4.88 -12.89
CA GLU A 204 1.80 3.75 -12.49
C GLU A 204 3.10 4.25 -11.84
N VAL A 205 3.76 5.23 -12.46
CA VAL A 205 4.98 5.86 -11.92
C VAL A 205 4.71 6.51 -10.57
N PHE A 206 3.63 7.29 -10.48
CA PHE A 206 3.30 8.04 -9.28
C PHE A 206 2.91 7.13 -8.12
N ASP A 207 2.05 6.15 -8.37
CA ASP A 207 1.59 5.19 -7.36
C ASP A 207 2.76 4.33 -6.87
N ASN A 208 3.66 3.87 -7.75
CA ASN A 208 4.86 3.13 -7.37
C ASN A 208 5.84 3.99 -6.54
N CYS A 209 6.06 5.25 -6.93
CA CYS A 209 6.88 6.17 -6.13
C CYS A 209 6.33 6.36 -4.71
N LEU A 210 5.02 6.56 -4.59
CA LEU A 210 4.37 6.72 -3.29
C LEU A 210 4.36 5.44 -2.47
N LEU A 211 4.22 4.28 -3.11
CA LEU A 211 4.32 2.98 -2.45
C LEU A 211 5.71 2.79 -1.82
N ILE A 212 6.77 3.05 -2.58
CA ILE A 212 8.17 3.01 -2.09
C ILE A 212 8.34 3.90 -0.86
N ILE A 213 7.90 5.16 -0.95
CA ILE A 213 8.05 6.13 0.15
C ILE A 213 7.21 5.72 1.38
N ASN A 214 5.99 5.23 1.18
CA ASN A 214 5.12 4.79 2.27
C ASN A 214 5.68 3.56 2.98
N ASN A 215 6.24 2.59 2.23
CA ASN A 215 6.80 1.38 2.81
C ASN A 215 8.05 1.69 3.64
N LEU A 216 8.87 2.66 3.21
CA LEU A 216 9.99 3.18 4.02
C LEU A 216 9.54 3.76 5.37
N ILE A 217 8.36 4.38 5.45
CA ILE A 217 7.85 4.94 6.72
C ILE A 217 7.25 3.85 7.62
N LYS A 218 6.65 2.81 7.02
CA LYS A 218 5.96 1.72 7.73
C LYS A 218 6.89 0.58 8.18
N SER A 219 8.09 0.47 7.64
CA SER A 219 9.08 -0.54 8.05
C SER A 219 9.57 -0.35 9.49
N GLN A 220 10.23 -1.36 10.05
CA GLN A 220 10.80 -1.30 11.40
C GLN A 220 11.85 -0.20 11.49
N ILE A 221 11.51 0.89 12.17
CA ILE A 221 12.33 2.09 12.27
C ILE A 221 13.61 1.79 13.07
N ASN A 222 14.74 1.90 12.38
CA ASN A 222 16.08 1.94 12.97
C ASN A 222 16.71 3.34 12.75
N PRO A 223 17.88 3.65 13.35
CA PRO A 223 18.52 4.96 13.22
C PRO A 223 18.81 5.38 11.76
N ASP A 224 19.14 4.43 10.89
CA ASP A 224 19.42 4.69 9.47
C ASP A 224 18.14 5.01 8.69
N GLN A 225 17.05 4.30 8.95
CA GLN A 225 15.73 4.62 8.40
C GLN A 225 15.25 5.98 8.86
N GLU A 226 15.49 6.35 10.11
CA GLU A 226 15.19 7.68 10.61
C GLU A 226 15.91 8.78 9.79
N GLU A 227 17.17 8.58 9.44
CA GLU A 227 17.92 9.51 8.60
C GLU A 227 17.32 9.66 7.19
N LEU A 228 16.70 8.60 6.65
CA LEU A 228 15.96 8.67 5.39
C LEU A 228 14.60 9.38 5.57
N ILE A 229 13.87 9.08 6.65
CA ILE A 229 12.58 9.74 6.95
C ILE A 229 12.77 11.25 7.14
N LYS A 230 13.92 11.70 7.67
CA LYS A 230 14.24 13.15 7.75
C LYS A 230 14.18 13.86 6.41
N ILE A 231 14.51 13.17 5.30
CA ILE A 231 14.40 13.74 3.95
C ILE A 231 12.93 13.96 3.56
N LEU A 232 12.03 13.13 4.09
CA LEU A 232 10.60 13.19 3.85
C LEU A 232 9.87 14.23 4.73
N LEU A 233 10.56 14.92 5.66
CA LEU A 233 9.95 15.93 6.54
C LEU A 233 9.65 17.26 5.82
N ASN A 234 9.01 17.17 4.66
CA ASN A 234 8.38 18.29 3.97
C ASN A 234 6.92 17.92 3.65
N PRO A 235 6.06 17.81 4.67
CA PRO A 235 4.70 17.31 4.49
C PRO A 235 3.80 18.30 3.74
N TYR A 236 4.09 19.59 3.80
CA TYR A 236 3.37 20.59 3.00
C TYR A 236 3.60 20.39 1.50
N TYR A 237 4.82 20.03 1.10
CA TYR A 237 5.10 19.64 -0.27
C TYR A 237 4.23 18.46 -0.72
N PHE A 238 4.10 17.41 0.09
CA PHE A 238 3.23 16.29 -0.26
C PHE A 238 1.75 16.69 -0.31
N LEU A 239 1.31 17.59 0.58
CA LEU A 239 -0.04 18.16 0.52
C LEU A 239 -0.29 18.94 -0.79
N THR A 240 0.71 19.65 -1.32
CA THR A 240 0.55 20.33 -2.63
C THR A 240 0.40 19.34 -3.78
N ILE A 241 1.14 18.23 -3.75
CA ILE A 241 0.98 17.14 -4.74
C ILE A 241 -0.41 16.55 -4.63
N CYS A 242 -0.96 16.39 -3.42
CA CYS A 242 -2.31 15.88 -3.21
C CYS A 242 -3.39 16.72 -3.93
N TYR A 243 -3.18 18.03 -4.07
CA TYR A 243 -4.09 18.90 -4.84
C TYR A 243 -4.00 18.69 -6.34
N GLN A 244 -2.79 18.44 -6.83
CA GLN A 244 -2.51 18.25 -8.25
C GLN A 244 -2.94 16.86 -8.73
N SER A 245 -2.56 15.81 -7.99
CA SER A 245 -2.85 14.42 -8.39
C SER A 245 -4.24 13.96 -7.98
N GLN A 246 -4.80 14.52 -6.90
CA GLN A 246 -6.03 14.04 -6.26
C GLN A 246 -6.02 12.52 -5.97
N ARG A 247 -4.84 11.93 -5.78
CA ARG A 247 -4.66 10.50 -5.47
C ARG A 247 -4.61 10.27 -3.96
N THR A 248 -5.26 9.20 -3.50
CA THR A 248 -5.33 8.87 -2.06
C THR A 248 -3.96 8.56 -1.46
N ALA A 249 -3.09 7.87 -2.20
CA ALA A 249 -1.76 7.50 -1.75
C ALA A 249 -0.90 8.70 -1.27
N ALA A 250 -1.11 9.89 -1.87
CA ALA A 250 -0.40 11.11 -1.48
C ALA A 250 -0.88 11.64 -0.12
N TYR A 251 -2.20 11.57 0.15
CA TYR A 251 -2.75 11.90 1.46
C TYR A 251 -2.33 10.89 2.52
N GLU A 252 -2.28 9.61 2.16
CA GLU A 252 -1.80 8.54 3.04
C GLU A 252 -0.35 8.77 3.46
N LEU A 253 0.50 9.29 2.56
CA LEU A 253 1.88 9.65 2.90
C LEU A 253 1.95 10.73 4.00
N VAL A 254 1.17 11.81 3.87
CA VAL A 254 1.08 12.85 4.92
C VAL A 254 0.57 12.26 6.23
N SER A 255 -0.43 11.38 6.17
CA SER A 255 -0.97 10.67 7.34
C SER A 255 0.07 9.76 8.01
N ASN A 256 0.81 8.97 7.23
CA ASN A 256 1.82 8.05 7.73
C ASN A 256 2.99 8.79 8.39
N LEU A 257 3.43 9.92 7.81
CA LEU A 257 4.44 10.79 8.44
C LEU A 257 3.96 11.35 9.78
N LEU A 258 2.71 11.81 9.87
CA LEU A 258 2.13 12.26 11.15
C LEU A 258 2.05 11.13 12.18
N GLN A 259 1.63 9.94 11.75
CA GLN A 259 1.53 8.77 12.62
C GLN A 259 2.91 8.38 13.16
N TYR A 260 3.94 8.38 12.29
CA TYR A 260 5.33 8.18 12.68
C TYR A 260 5.79 9.18 13.75
N ILE A 261 5.50 10.48 13.57
CA ILE A 261 5.92 11.52 14.53
C ILE A 261 5.19 11.36 15.86
N ASN A 262 3.89 11.12 15.83
CA ASN A 262 3.08 10.87 17.03
C ASN A 262 3.61 9.66 17.82
N ASN A 263 4.02 8.58 17.13
CA ASN A 263 4.53 7.37 17.77
C ASN A 263 5.99 7.48 18.22
N SER A 264 6.80 8.30 17.56
CA SER A 264 8.25 8.40 17.85
C SER A 264 8.59 9.34 19.01
N GLY A 265 7.64 10.13 19.51
CA GLY A 265 7.87 11.12 20.56
C GLY A 265 8.71 12.34 20.11
N LYS A 266 8.99 12.47 18.81
CA LYS A 266 9.85 13.52 18.23
C LYS A 266 9.11 14.84 18.08
N THR A 267 8.96 15.53 19.20
CA THR A 267 8.14 16.74 19.27
C THR A 267 8.57 17.85 18.31
N ASP A 268 9.85 17.98 18.00
CA ASP A 268 10.36 19.03 17.10
C ASP A 268 9.87 18.86 15.65
N TYR A 269 9.49 17.65 15.23
CA TYR A 269 9.08 17.40 13.85
C TYR A 269 7.69 17.94 13.54
N PHE A 270 6.87 18.23 14.56
CA PHE A 270 5.57 18.85 14.36
C PHE A 270 5.65 20.26 13.75
N LEU A 271 6.79 20.95 13.89
CA LEU A 271 7.02 22.25 13.24
C LEU A 271 6.87 22.17 11.71
N TYR A 272 7.22 21.05 11.09
CA TYR A 272 7.07 20.84 9.65
C TYR A 272 5.60 20.76 9.21
N PHE A 273 4.67 20.49 10.13
CA PHE A 273 3.24 20.31 9.87
C PHE A 273 2.40 21.57 10.07
N ILE A 274 3.00 22.69 10.51
CA ILE A 274 2.29 23.98 10.69
C ILE A 274 1.60 24.39 9.39
N ASN A 275 2.30 24.32 8.24
CA ASN A 275 1.71 24.65 6.95
C ASN A 275 0.63 23.65 6.50
N VAL A 276 0.75 22.38 6.91
CA VAL A 276 -0.31 21.38 6.66
C VAL A 276 -1.57 21.77 7.42
N ALA A 277 -1.46 22.07 8.71
CA ALA A 277 -2.58 22.52 9.54
C ALA A 277 -3.25 23.78 8.99
N LYS A 278 -2.43 24.77 8.58
CA LYS A 278 -2.91 26.01 7.98
C LYS A 278 -3.72 25.81 6.69
N HIS A 279 -3.27 24.92 5.82
CA HIS A 279 -3.88 24.71 4.50
C HIS A 279 -4.87 23.55 4.44
N LEU A 280 -5.05 22.79 5.53
CA LEU A 280 -5.97 21.66 5.61
C LEU A 280 -7.42 21.99 5.24
N PRO A 281 -8.02 23.13 5.63
CA PRO A 281 -9.38 23.47 5.24
C PRO A 281 -9.58 23.58 3.74
N ASN A 282 -8.56 24.05 3.02
CA ASN A 282 -8.58 24.13 1.56
C ASN A 282 -8.66 22.72 0.98
N ALA A 283 -7.92 21.75 1.54
CA ALA A 283 -7.97 20.35 1.09
C ALA A 283 -9.36 19.71 1.18
N PHE A 284 -10.13 20.04 2.21
CA PHE A 284 -11.50 19.55 2.37
C PHE A 284 -12.49 20.16 1.36
N THR A 285 -12.23 21.39 0.92
CA THR A 285 -13.12 22.17 0.05
C THR A 285 -12.77 22.04 -1.43
N THR A 286 -11.56 21.60 -1.77
CA THR A 286 -11.17 21.29 -3.15
C THR A 286 -12.14 20.29 -3.79
N SER A 287 -12.63 20.62 -4.98
CA SER A 287 -13.50 19.75 -5.76
C SER A 287 -12.74 18.52 -6.23
N ASN A 288 -13.26 17.34 -5.92
CA ASN A 288 -12.71 16.08 -6.41
C ASN A 288 -13.24 15.83 -7.83
N LEU A 289 -12.35 15.86 -8.82
CA LEU A 289 -12.67 15.67 -10.24
C LEU A 289 -13.15 14.24 -10.52
N TYR A 290 -12.69 13.26 -9.73
CA TYR A 290 -13.01 11.85 -9.87
C TYR A 290 -14.23 11.41 -9.05
N ALA A 291 -14.82 12.31 -8.25
CA ALA A 291 -16.02 11.99 -7.47
C ALA A 291 -17.27 12.08 -8.34
N ILE A 292 -17.59 10.98 -9.03
CA ILE A 292 -18.76 10.88 -9.92
C ILE A 292 -20.04 10.80 -9.07
N PRO A 293 -20.98 11.75 -9.22
CA PRO A 293 -22.30 11.64 -8.60
C PRO A 293 -23.04 10.43 -9.13
N HIS A 294 -23.66 9.64 -8.25
CA HIS A 294 -24.46 8.49 -8.64
C HIS A 294 -25.84 8.55 -8.01
N GLN A 295 -26.78 7.88 -8.65
CA GLN A 295 -28.13 7.76 -8.13
C GLN A 295 -28.20 6.58 -7.16
N THR A 296 -28.68 6.82 -5.95
CA THR A 296 -28.93 5.77 -4.97
C THR A 296 -30.09 4.87 -5.42
N SER A 297 -30.23 3.69 -4.80
CA SER A 297 -31.37 2.79 -5.03
C SER A 297 -32.73 3.43 -4.76
N TYR A 298 -32.76 4.49 -3.96
CA TYR A 298 -33.93 5.31 -3.67
C TYR A 298 -33.96 6.61 -4.48
N GLY A 299 -33.23 6.71 -5.58
CA GLY A 299 -33.41 7.77 -6.58
C GLY A 299 -32.78 9.13 -6.24
N GLN A 300 -32.05 9.26 -5.12
CA GLN A 300 -31.34 10.49 -4.78
C GLN A 300 -29.98 10.54 -5.49
N ILE A 301 -29.62 11.68 -6.07
CA ILE A 301 -28.27 11.89 -6.59
C ILE A 301 -27.38 12.26 -5.41
N ILE A 302 -26.35 11.46 -5.15
CA ILE A 302 -25.35 11.74 -4.12
C ILE A 302 -23.96 11.73 -4.73
N THR A 303 -23.11 12.64 -4.23
CA THR A 303 -21.67 12.59 -4.49
C THR A 303 -21.04 11.85 -3.32
N PRO A 304 -20.30 10.74 -3.56
CA PRO A 304 -19.67 10.00 -2.48
C PRO A 304 -18.57 10.84 -1.82
N LEU A 305 -18.41 10.67 -0.51
CA LEU A 305 -17.23 11.17 0.19
C LEU A 305 -16.04 10.29 -0.23
N SER A 306 -15.16 10.83 -1.06
CA SER A 306 -13.99 10.10 -1.57
C SER A 306 -13.04 9.66 -0.45
N SER A 307 -12.29 8.58 -0.69
CA SER A 307 -11.18 8.12 0.15
C SER A 307 -10.24 9.25 0.59
N ASN A 308 -9.90 10.17 -0.32
CA ASN A 308 -9.07 11.37 -0.02
C ASN A 308 -9.62 12.18 1.17
N LYS A 309 -10.94 12.38 1.23
CA LYS A 309 -11.57 13.16 2.30
C LYS A 309 -11.62 12.38 3.62
N LEU A 310 -11.72 11.06 3.57
CA LEU A 310 -11.59 10.21 4.75
C LEU A 310 -10.17 10.24 5.30
N THR A 311 -9.15 10.16 4.44
CA THR A 311 -7.75 10.31 4.83
C THR A 311 -7.46 11.71 5.38
N LEU A 312 -8.09 12.76 4.85
CA LEU A 312 -8.01 14.10 5.42
C LEU A 312 -8.63 14.19 6.83
N LEU A 313 -9.72 13.48 7.12
CA LEU A 313 -10.27 13.41 8.49
C LEU A 313 -9.28 12.72 9.45
N GLN A 314 -8.60 11.67 8.98
CA GLN A 314 -7.52 11.04 9.73
C GLN A 314 -6.35 12.01 9.98
N ILE A 315 -5.91 12.76 8.96
CA ILE A 315 -4.86 13.79 9.11
C ILE A 315 -5.29 14.85 10.13
N PHE A 316 -6.53 15.33 10.06
CA PHE A 316 -7.05 16.31 11.02
C PHE A 316 -6.99 15.76 12.46
N TYR A 317 -7.43 14.52 12.66
CA TYR A 317 -7.34 13.87 13.97
C TYR A 317 -5.89 13.69 14.45
N LEU A 318 -4.97 13.27 13.58
CA LEU A 318 -3.55 13.10 13.91
C LEU A 318 -2.84 14.43 14.24
N LEU A 319 -3.29 15.54 13.64
CA LEU A 319 -2.82 16.88 14.00
C LEU A 319 -3.32 17.28 15.39
N LEU A 320 -4.56 16.96 15.75
CA LEU A 320 -5.07 17.19 17.10
C LEU A 320 -4.32 16.32 18.13
N LEU A 321 -4.01 15.07 17.78
CA LEU A 321 -3.26 14.14 18.63
C LEU A 321 -1.85 14.64 19.00
N SER A 322 -1.28 15.55 18.21
CA SER A 322 0.03 16.15 18.50
C SER A 322 0.07 16.98 19.80
N GLU A 323 -1.09 17.49 20.23
CA GLU A 323 -1.26 18.41 21.36
C GLU A 323 -0.36 19.66 21.31
N LYS A 324 0.20 20.00 20.14
CA LYS A 324 1.08 21.18 19.95
C LYS A 324 0.29 22.46 19.78
N GLU A 325 0.53 23.43 20.65
CA GLU A 325 -0.18 24.71 20.65
C GLU A 325 -0.12 25.41 19.28
N GLU A 326 1.03 25.40 18.61
CA GLU A 326 1.22 26.02 17.30
C GLU A 326 0.30 25.40 16.24
N ILE A 327 0.18 24.07 16.23
CA ILE A 327 -0.72 23.35 15.32
C ILE A 327 -2.17 23.67 15.68
N LEU A 328 -2.53 23.60 16.97
CA LEU A 328 -3.88 23.87 17.45
C LEU A 328 -4.33 25.30 17.10
N PHE A 329 -3.45 26.30 17.25
CA PHE A 329 -3.74 27.68 16.86
C PHE A 329 -3.97 27.82 15.36
N GLU A 330 -3.16 27.18 14.51
CA GLU A 330 -3.42 27.18 13.06
C GLU A 330 -4.76 26.53 12.71
N LEU A 331 -5.12 25.42 13.37
CA LEU A 331 -6.41 24.77 13.13
C LEU A 331 -7.60 25.68 13.50
N ILE A 332 -7.50 26.43 14.61
CA ILE A 332 -8.50 27.41 15.05
C ILE A 332 -8.56 28.60 14.08
N ASN A 333 -7.42 29.22 13.79
CA ASN A 333 -7.32 30.43 12.97
C ASN A 333 -7.89 30.23 11.57
N ASN A 334 -7.71 29.02 11.02
CA ASN A 334 -8.20 28.67 9.69
C ASN A 334 -9.58 27.97 9.71
N GLN A 335 -10.28 27.97 10.85
CA GLN A 335 -11.63 27.41 11.01
C GLN A 335 -11.74 25.94 10.56
N SER A 336 -10.71 25.15 10.82
CA SER A 336 -10.60 23.77 10.32
C SER A 336 -11.72 22.89 10.85
N PHE A 337 -12.07 23.04 12.13
CA PHE A 337 -13.16 22.28 12.75
C PHE A 337 -14.52 22.58 12.10
N GLN A 338 -14.78 23.84 11.75
CA GLN A 338 -16.01 24.27 11.09
C GLN A 338 -16.13 23.67 9.70
N VAL A 339 -15.05 23.71 8.91
CA VAL A 339 -14.99 23.11 7.57
C VAL A 339 -15.21 21.59 7.63
N VAL A 340 -14.50 20.90 8.54
CA VAL A 340 -14.66 19.45 8.76
C VAL A 340 -16.10 19.11 9.13
N THR A 341 -16.70 19.84 10.07
CA THR A 341 -18.09 19.65 10.50
C THR A 341 -19.07 19.81 9.33
N ASN A 342 -18.89 20.85 8.52
CA ASN A 342 -19.75 21.07 7.35
C ASN A 342 -19.62 19.95 6.30
N VAL A 343 -18.41 19.44 6.05
CA VAL A 343 -18.19 18.29 5.16
C VAL A 343 -18.90 17.04 5.68
N ILE A 344 -18.85 16.79 6.99
CA ILE A 344 -19.51 15.62 7.59
C ILE A 344 -21.03 15.74 7.51
N LEU A 345 -21.59 16.91 7.81
CA LEU A 345 -23.04 17.14 7.77
C LEU A 345 -23.61 17.08 6.35
N THR A 346 -22.85 17.51 5.34
CA THR A 346 -23.25 17.38 3.93
C THR A 346 -23.25 15.91 3.46
N HIS A 347 -22.48 15.04 4.11
CA HIS A 347 -22.42 13.60 3.84
C HIS A 347 -23.05 12.80 4.99
N GLU A 348 -24.27 13.17 5.37
CA GLU A 348 -24.96 12.71 6.59
C GLU A 348 -25.14 11.20 6.76
N PHE A 349 -25.01 10.41 5.70
CA PHE A 349 -25.14 8.95 5.73
C PHE A 349 -23.79 8.21 5.59
N ASN A 350 -22.66 8.93 5.57
CA ASN A 350 -21.34 8.30 5.54
C ASN A 350 -20.91 7.88 6.96
N ASN A 351 -21.06 6.59 7.26
CA ASN A 351 -20.76 6.05 8.59
C ASN A 351 -19.30 6.28 9.03
N GLN A 352 -18.33 6.19 8.12
CA GLN A 352 -16.92 6.39 8.48
C GLN A 352 -16.63 7.84 8.86
N ALA A 353 -17.16 8.81 8.10
CA ALA A 353 -17.03 10.23 8.41
C ALA A 353 -17.67 10.58 9.76
N LEU A 354 -18.82 9.96 10.05
CA LEU A 354 -19.53 10.08 11.32
C LEU A 354 -18.75 9.48 12.50
N ILE A 355 -18.11 8.32 12.32
CA ILE A 355 -17.21 7.74 13.32
C ILE A 355 -16.02 8.66 13.59
N TRP A 356 -15.40 9.22 12.54
CA TRP A 356 -14.34 10.21 12.68
C TRP A 356 -14.81 11.45 13.44
N PHE A 357 -16.01 11.96 13.14
CA PHE A 357 -16.58 13.09 13.85
C PHE A 357 -16.68 12.84 15.35
N ASP A 358 -17.24 11.70 15.73
CA ASP A 358 -17.38 11.30 17.13
C ASP A 358 -16.01 11.19 17.82
N LYS A 359 -15.03 10.51 17.18
CA LYS A 359 -13.66 10.39 17.69
C LYS A 359 -13.00 11.76 17.90
N ILE A 360 -13.08 12.63 16.90
CA ILE A 360 -12.50 13.99 16.92
C ILE A 360 -13.11 14.80 18.07
N VAL A 361 -14.44 14.87 18.15
CA VAL A 361 -15.11 15.69 19.16
C VAL A 361 -14.83 15.18 20.57
N ILE A 362 -14.89 13.86 20.78
CA ILE A 362 -14.56 13.26 22.08
C ILE A 362 -13.11 13.58 22.47
N PHE A 363 -12.16 13.41 21.55
CA PHE A 363 -10.75 13.70 21.81
C PHE A 363 -10.55 15.18 22.19
N ILE A 364 -11.18 16.10 21.48
CA ILE A 364 -11.09 17.54 21.77
C ILE A 364 -11.54 17.85 23.22
N PHE A 365 -12.68 17.33 23.66
CA PHE A 365 -13.20 17.63 25.00
C PHE A 365 -12.52 16.84 26.13
N GLN A 366 -11.89 15.70 25.82
CA GLN A 366 -11.24 14.85 26.84
C GLN A 366 -9.74 15.11 27.02
N LYS A 367 -9.05 15.52 25.94
CA LYS A 367 -7.57 15.57 25.90
C LYS A 367 -7.01 16.95 25.62
N LEU A 368 -7.69 17.77 24.82
CA LEU A 368 -7.13 19.07 24.42
C LEU A 368 -7.28 20.16 25.49
N PRO A 369 -6.42 21.21 25.45
CA PRO A 369 -6.47 22.32 26.39
C PRO A 369 -7.79 23.12 26.36
N LYS A 370 -8.05 23.82 27.47
CA LYS A 370 -9.32 24.52 27.70
C LYS A 370 -9.68 25.57 26.64
N PHE A 371 -8.66 26.25 26.10
CA PHE A 371 -8.89 27.26 25.08
C PHE A 371 -9.46 26.66 23.78
N PHE A 372 -9.10 25.41 23.45
CA PHE A 372 -9.47 24.79 22.19
C PHE A 372 -10.95 24.42 22.17
N HIS A 373 -11.42 23.69 23.19
CA HIS A 373 -12.84 23.35 23.26
C HIS A 373 -13.72 24.60 23.46
N GLU A 374 -13.27 25.63 24.19
CA GLU A 374 -13.98 26.93 24.25
C GLU A 374 -14.12 27.56 22.85
N SER A 375 -13.08 27.49 22.01
CA SER A 375 -13.11 28.06 20.66
C SER A 375 -14.12 27.41 19.70
N ILE A 376 -14.49 26.14 19.93
CA ILE A 376 -15.41 25.40 19.06
C ILE A 376 -16.81 25.18 19.66
N SER A 377 -16.98 25.36 20.97
CA SER A 377 -18.20 24.96 21.70
C SER A 377 -19.43 25.71 21.22
N GLU A 378 -19.32 27.03 20.99
CA GLU A 378 -20.45 27.84 20.53
C GLU A 378 -20.92 27.43 19.12
N PHE A 379 -19.97 27.21 18.22
CA PHE A 379 -20.26 26.68 16.88
C PHE A 379 -20.90 25.29 16.95
N LEU A 380 -20.32 24.37 17.73
CA LEU A 380 -20.83 23.01 17.88
C LEU A 380 -22.25 22.99 18.47
N ALA A 381 -22.52 23.82 19.48
CA ALA A 381 -23.85 24.00 20.06
C ALA A 381 -24.84 24.52 19.01
N SER A 382 -24.45 25.51 18.20
CA SER A 382 -25.31 26.05 17.14
C SER A 382 -25.70 24.98 16.11
N ILE A 383 -24.75 24.13 15.71
CA ILE A 383 -24.97 22.98 14.82
C ILE A 383 -25.92 21.97 15.46
N ILE A 384 -25.72 21.63 16.72
CA ILE A 384 -26.59 20.69 17.44
C ILE A 384 -28.03 21.23 17.52
N ILE A 385 -28.22 22.50 17.89
CA ILE A 385 -29.55 23.12 17.96
C ILE A 385 -30.25 23.11 16.59
N GLN A 386 -29.48 23.32 15.52
CA GLN A 386 -30.00 23.31 14.16
C GLN A 386 -30.41 21.90 13.71
N TYR A 387 -29.54 20.90 13.92
CA TYR A 387 -29.66 19.60 13.26
C TYR A 387 -30.19 18.47 14.17
N ASN A 388 -30.03 18.55 15.49
CA ASN A 388 -30.43 17.51 16.44
C ASN A 388 -31.89 17.68 16.92
N ARG A 389 -32.84 17.68 15.99
CA ARG A 389 -34.27 17.89 16.25
C ARG A 389 -35.11 16.62 16.26
N ASN A 390 -34.52 15.47 15.95
CA ASN A 390 -35.20 14.16 15.86
C ASN A 390 -36.32 14.13 14.80
N GLU A 391 -36.27 15.08 13.85
CA GLU A 391 -37.19 15.19 12.73
C GLU A 391 -36.84 14.15 11.65
N LYS A 392 -37.87 13.49 11.12
CA LYS A 392 -37.71 12.57 9.99
C LYS A 392 -37.92 13.34 8.69
N LYS A 393 -37.12 13.03 7.68
CA LYS A 393 -37.26 13.59 6.34
C LYS A 393 -37.45 12.51 5.30
N GLN A 394 -38.09 12.88 4.19
CA GLN A 394 -38.15 12.04 3.01
C GLN A 394 -36.81 12.12 2.26
N VAL A 395 -36.25 10.98 1.90
CA VAL A 395 -34.93 10.87 1.26
C VAL A 395 -35.12 10.17 -0.08
N GLY A 396 -34.93 10.93 -1.17
CA GLY A 396 -35.26 10.48 -2.51
C GLY A 396 -36.72 10.00 -2.64
N LEU A 397 -36.89 8.81 -3.23
CA LEU A 397 -38.13 8.11 -3.49
C LEU A 397 -38.51 7.12 -2.37
N LEU A 398 -37.82 7.13 -1.22
CA LEU A 398 -38.22 6.29 -0.09
C LEU A 398 -39.66 6.63 0.33
N GLN A 399 -40.49 5.58 0.45
CA GLN A 399 -41.87 5.71 0.93
C GLN A 399 -41.93 6.14 2.40
N ASN A 400 -40.94 5.70 3.18
CA ASN A 400 -40.84 6.02 4.61
C ASN A 400 -39.90 7.19 4.82
N THR A 401 -40.29 8.11 5.71
CA THR A 401 -39.38 9.15 6.21
C THR A 401 -38.36 8.52 7.16
N ILE A 402 -37.09 8.86 7.01
CA ILE A 402 -35.99 8.37 7.84
C ILE A 402 -35.35 9.51 8.63
N LYS A 403 -34.65 9.18 9.71
CA LYS A 403 -33.85 10.15 10.46
C LYS A 403 -32.52 10.41 9.71
N PRO A 404 -31.97 11.62 9.77
CA PRO A 404 -30.60 11.88 9.32
C PRO A 404 -29.58 10.99 10.05
N GLY A 405 -28.50 10.59 9.37
CA GLY A 405 -27.52 9.65 9.94
C GLY A 405 -26.71 10.22 11.11
N TYR A 406 -26.47 11.54 11.14
CA TYR A 406 -25.76 12.21 12.24
C TYR A 406 -26.54 12.25 13.58
N GLN A 407 -27.84 11.93 13.59
CA GLN A 407 -28.74 12.17 14.73
C GLN A 407 -28.24 11.55 16.04
N GLY A 408 -27.81 10.29 16.01
CA GLY A 408 -27.33 9.59 17.22
C GLY A 408 -26.04 10.20 17.78
N ILE A 409 -25.12 10.59 16.90
CA ILE A 409 -23.84 11.20 17.28
C ILE A 409 -24.07 12.61 17.83
N LEU A 410 -24.95 13.42 17.22
CA LEU A 410 -25.27 14.72 17.77
C LEU A 410 -25.91 14.61 19.16
N THR A 411 -26.79 13.63 19.42
CA THR A 411 -27.29 13.39 20.78
C THR A 411 -26.19 13.03 21.76
N LYS A 412 -25.24 12.18 21.36
CA LYS A 412 -24.08 11.82 22.18
C LYS A 412 -23.23 13.04 22.51
N ILE A 413 -22.87 13.84 21.50
CA ILE A 413 -22.10 15.08 21.67
C ILE A 413 -22.88 16.12 22.50
N SER A 414 -24.20 16.19 22.35
CA SER A 414 -25.03 17.09 23.18
C SER A 414 -24.90 16.78 24.66
N ASN A 415 -24.91 15.49 25.02
CA ASN A 415 -24.70 15.08 26.40
C ASN A 415 -23.26 15.38 26.86
N LEU A 416 -22.26 15.24 25.99
CA LEU A 416 -20.87 15.61 26.28
C LEU A 416 -20.73 17.11 26.61
N LEU A 417 -21.39 17.99 25.87
CA LEU A 417 -21.40 19.43 26.16
C LEU A 417 -22.03 19.76 27.51
N VAL A 418 -23.13 19.07 27.87
CA VAL A 418 -23.76 19.20 29.19
C VAL A 418 -22.83 18.71 30.30
N GLU A 419 -22.16 17.57 30.11
CA GLU A 419 -21.16 17.02 31.03
C GLU A 419 -19.96 17.98 31.22
N ASN A 420 -19.60 18.74 30.17
CA ASN A 420 -18.55 19.76 30.20
C ASN A 420 -19.04 21.16 30.63
N HIS A 421 -20.26 21.26 31.16
CA HIS A 421 -20.83 22.51 31.70
C HIS A 421 -20.91 23.67 30.69
N PHE A 422 -21.04 23.39 29.39
CA PHE A 422 -21.34 24.44 28.41
C PHE A 422 -22.75 25.00 28.64
N THR A 423 -22.89 26.32 28.66
CA THR A 423 -24.15 27.03 28.90
C THR A 423 -24.27 28.28 28.03
N SER A 424 -25.46 28.50 27.51
CA SER A 424 -25.91 29.75 26.89
C SER A 424 -27.43 29.79 26.93
N GLU A 425 -28.04 30.98 26.84
CA GLU A 425 -29.51 31.11 26.92
C GLU A 425 -30.23 30.19 25.91
N VAL A 426 -29.73 30.15 24.67
CA VAL A 426 -30.31 29.32 23.60
C VAL A 426 -30.00 27.84 23.79
N TRP A 427 -28.81 27.51 24.29
CA TRP A 427 -28.43 26.13 24.58
C TRP A 427 -29.24 25.53 25.72
N ASP A 428 -29.44 26.26 26.80
CA ASP A 428 -30.18 25.78 27.97
C ASP A 428 -31.66 25.55 27.62
N GLN A 429 -32.23 26.39 26.76
CA GLN A 429 -33.56 26.14 26.18
C GLN A 429 -33.59 24.84 25.38
N TYR A 430 -32.61 24.62 24.49
CA TYR A 430 -32.51 23.38 23.73
C TYR A 430 -32.37 22.13 24.62
N VAL A 431 -31.54 22.19 25.66
CA VAL A 431 -31.32 21.09 26.59
C VAL A 431 -32.62 20.70 27.30
N ASN A 432 -33.35 21.69 27.80
CA ASN A 432 -34.60 21.48 28.52
C ASN A 432 -35.74 21.02 27.61
N ASP A 433 -35.90 21.65 26.44
CA ASP A 433 -37.07 21.46 25.60
C ASP A 433 -36.93 20.32 24.59
N THR A 434 -35.72 20.03 24.13
CA THR A 434 -35.45 19.11 23.03
C THR A 434 -34.62 17.91 23.48
N LEU A 435 -33.42 18.14 24.02
CA LEU A 435 -32.51 17.06 24.39
C LEU A 435 -33.09 16.16 25.50
N SER A 436 -33.75 16.74 26.50
CA SER A 436 -34.44 16.00 27.57
C SER A 436 -35.48 15.02 27.00
N LYS A 437 -36.29 15.47 26.03
CA LYS A 437 -37.27 14.61 25.34
C LYS A 437 -36.59 13.49 24.55
N ILE A 438 -35.54 13.79 23.80
CA ILE A 438 -34.76 12.78 23.06
C ILE A 438 -34.19 11.74 24.03
N ASN A 439 -33.52 12.17 25.10
CA ASN A 439 -32.92 11.31 26.11
C ASN A 439 -33.94 10.42 26.83
N SER A 440 -35.15 10.94 27.12
CA SER A 440 -36.23 10.14 27.74
C SER A 440 -36.66 8.94 26.90
N VAL A 441 -36.48 9.02 25.58
CA VAL A 441 -36.76 7.93 24.65
C VAL A 441 -35.53 7.05 24.49
N GLU A 442 -34.36 7.65 24.27
CA GLU A 442 -33.14 6.91 23.88
C GLU A 442 -32.45 6.18 25.04
N LYS A 443 -32.52 6.74 26.26
CA LYS A 443 -31.96 6.15 27.49
C LYS A 443 -33.01 5.35 28.28
N LYS A 444 -34.13 4.99 27.65
CA LYS A 444 -35.19 4.23 28.29
C LYS A 444 -34.68 2.81 28.60
N LEU A 445 -34.61 2.49 29.90
CA LEU A 445 -34.29 1.15 30.36
C LEU A 445 -35.39 0.16 29.94
N LEU A 446 -34.99 -0.97 29.38
CA LEU A 446 -35.87 -2.09 29.08
C LEU A 446 -35.69 -3.15 30.17
N CYS A 447 -36.73 -3.35 30.98
CA CYS A 447 -36.71 -4.30 32.11
C CYS A 447 -35.56 -4.05 33.13
N GLY A 448 -35.21 -2.78 33.37
CA GLY A 448 -34.12 -2.41 34.28
C GLY A 448 -32.71 -2.53 33.68
N VAL A 449 -32.59 -2.96 32.42
CA VAL A 449 -31.33 -3.09 31.70
C VAL A 449 -31.27 -2.01 30.61
N ASP A 450 -30.11 -1.37 30.45
CA ASP A 450 -29.86 -0.50 29.31
C ASP A 450 -29.72 -1.38 28.05
N PRO A 451 -30.63 -1.27 27.06
CA PRO A 451 -30.55 -2.09 25.85
C PRO A 451 -29.37 -1.72 24.93
N ARG A 452 -28.65 -0.62 25.22
CA ARG A 452 -27.45 -0.19 24.49
C ARG A 452 -26.34 0.12 25.52
N PRO A 453 -25.77 -0.89 26.19
CA PRO A 453 -24.73 -0.66 27.19
C PRO A 453 -23.61 0.15 26.53
N ARG A 454 -23.28 1.30 27.13
CA ARG A 454 -22.13 2.10 26.72
C ARG A 454 -20.89 1.20 26.75
N GLN A 455 -20.41 0.75 25.60
CA GLN A 455 -19.02 0.36 25.48
C GLN A 455 -18.23 1.65 25.67
N ILE A 456 -17.79 1.90 26.90
CA ILE A 456 -16.65 2.78 27.14
C ILE A 456 -15.49 2.03 26.48
N GLN A 457 -15.24 2.31 25.20
CA GLN A 457 -14.06 1.83 24.53
C GLN A 457 -12.87 2.44 25.28
N GLN A 458 -12.19 1.59 26.05
CA GLN A 458 -10.77 1.77 26.33
C GLN A 458 -10.07 1.78 24.98
N TYR A 459 -9.96 2.96 24.36
CA TYR A 459 -9.01 3.18 23.28
C TYR A 459 -7.63 3.28 23.92
N ILE A 460 -7.08 2.13 24.28
CA ILE A 460 -5.66 1.94 24.54
C ILE A 460 -5.17 1.04 23.39
N HIS A 461 -4.35 1.63 22.53
CA HIS A 461 -3.52 1.00 21.50
C HIS A 461 -4.06 -0.26 20.81
N GLU A 462 -4.86 -0.08 19.76
CA GLU A 462 -4.61 -0.89 18.56
C GLU A 462 -3.45 -0.24 17.81
N SER A 463 -2.24 -0.53 18.26
CA SER A 463 -1.15 -0.69 17.30
C SER A 463 -1.54 -1.87 16.41
N VAL A 464 -1.61 -1.62 15.11
CA VAL A 464 -1.53 -2.70 14.12
C VAL A 464 -0.10 -3.23 14.23
N THR A 465 0.10 -4.18 15.15
CA THR A 465 1.34 -4.94 15.25
C THR A 465 1.08 -6.30 14.61
N ILE A 466 1.66 -6.52 13.45
CA ILE A 466 1.93 -7.86 12.93
C ILE A 466 3.22 -8.26 13.63
N GLU A 467 3.14 -9.11 14.65
CA GLU A 467 4.32 -9.74 15.25
C GLU A 467 4.58 -11.07 14.56
N ALA A 468 5.80 -11.20 14.04
CA ALA A 468 6.40 -12.47 13.66
C ALA A 468 6.80 -13.23 14.94
N PRO A 469 6.76 -14.58 14.92
CA PRO A 469 7.18 -15.38 16.07
C PRO A 469 8.71 -15.31 16.17
N MET A 470 9.21 -14.90 17.34
CA MET A 470 10.62 -15.04 17.69
C MET A 470 10.72 -15.69 19.06
N ASP A 471 11.59 -16.70 19.09
CA ASP A 471 11.95 -17.58 20.19
C ASP A 471 12.35 -16.82 21.45
N ASN A 472 11.99 -17.37 22.62
CA ASN A 472 12.59 -17.01 23.89
C ASN A 472 13.23 -18.24 24.52
N ASP A 473 14.56 -18.32 24.34
CA ASP A 473 15.48 -18.99 25.25
C ASP A 473 15.60 -18.19 26.56
N ASP A 474 15.56 -18.92 27.67
CA ASP A 474 16.07 -18.67 29.02
C ASP A 474 16.66 -17.29 29.38
N LYS A 475 16.20 -16.72 30.50
CA LYS A 475 16.97 -16.70 31.77
C LYS A 475 16.27 -16.00 32.94
N GLU A 476 16.49 -16.62 34.08
CA GLU A 476 16.23 -16.24 35.47
C GLU A 476 16.71 -14.81 35.81
N GLU A 477 16.03 -14.14 36.74
CA GLU A 477 16.58 -13.85 38.08
C GLU A 477 15.57 -13.10 38.97
N ASP A 478 15.73 -13.39 40.26
CA ASP A 478 14.88 -13.11 41.40
C ASP A 478 14.82 -11.63 41.86
N GLU A 479 13.82 -11.31 42.68
CA GLU A 479 13.96 -10.76 44.05
C GLU A 479 12.67 -10.00 44.46
N GLU A 480 11.92 -10.55 45.45
CA GLU A 480 11.73 -10.01 46.82
C GLU A 480 10.73 -8.80 46.89
N VAL A 481 9.78 -8.65 47.83
CA VAL A 481 9.56 -9.18 49.18
C VAL A 481 8.17 -8.74 49.69
N GLU A 482 7.56 -9.61 50.52
CA GLU A 482 6.69 -9.48 51.71
C GLU A 482 5.58 -8.41 51.89
N GLU A 483 4.41 -8.86 52.35
CA GLU A 483 3.87 -8.77 53.75
C GLU A 483 2.33 -8.99 53.69
N GLU A 484 1.82 -10.15 54.12
CA GLU A 484 1.13 -10.40 55.41
C GLU A 484 -0.24 -9.70 55.58
N ASP A 485 -1.35 -10.45 55.71
CA ASP A 485 -1.82 -10.97 57.02
C ASP A 485 -3.26 -11.58 57.00
N ILE A 486 -3.38 -12.74 57.67
CA ILE A 486 -4.48 -13.19 58.59
C ILE A 486 -5.81 -13.75 57.99
N PRO A 487 -6.48 -14.80 58.57
CA PRO A 487 -5.98 -15.94 59.39
C PRO A 487 -6.81 -17.27 59.35
N GLU A 488 -6.32 -18.25 60.15
CA GLU A 488 -7.04 -19.26 60.97
C GLU A 488 -7.79 -20.43 60.27
N ASP A 489 -7.23 -21.65 60.31
CA ASP A 489 -7.23 -22.67 61.39
C ASP A 489 -8.41 -23.65 61.25
N ASP A 490 -8.10 -24.94 61.06
CA ASP A 490 -8.10 -25.95 62.14
C ASP A 490 -8.21 -27.36 61.50
N ASN A 491 -7.15 -28.17 61.56
CA ASN A 491 -7.22 -29.60 61.24
C ASN A 491 -6.32 -30.39 62.20
N ASN A 492 -6.96 -31.20 63.02
CA ASN A 492 -6.31 -32.22 63.84
C ASN A 492 -6.65 -33.61 63.27
N LYS A 493 -5.58 -34.30 62.84
CA LYS A 493 -5.25 -35.72 63.12
C LYS A 493 -6.21 -36.81 62.60
N GLU A 494 -5.71 -37.75 61.80
CA GLU A 494 -5.01 -38.96 62.28
C GLU A 494 -4.65 -39.94 61.12
N ASN A 495 -3.50 -40.60 61.31
CA ASN A 495 -3.12 -41.97 60.95
C ASN A 495 -2.60 -42.35 59.55
N GLU A 496 -1.35 -42.81 59.64
CA GLU A 496 -0.56 -43.68 58.76
C GLU A 496 -1.27 -45.00 58.44
N ASN A 497 -1.30 -45.33 57.16
CA ASN A 497 -1.24 -46.65 56.51
C ASN A 497 -1.72 -46.40 55.08
N ASP A 498 -0.85 -46.41 54.06
CA ASP A 498 -1.20 -46.69 52.64
C ASP A 498 0.06 -46.64 51.73
N ASP A 499 1.10 -47.39 52.11
CA ASP A 499 2.36 -47.52 51.35
C ASP A 499 2.44 -48.83 50.52
N TYR A 500 1.31 -49.43 50.17
CA TYR A 500 1.26 -50.61 49.27
C TYR A 500 0.26 -50.46 48.10
N GLU A 501 -0.52 -49.38 48.02
CA GLU A 501 -1.44 -49.13 46.89
C GLU A 501 -0.87 -48.16 45.83
N LYS A 502 0.20 -47.40 46.15
CA LYS A 502 0.80 -46.43 45.22
C LYS A 502 1.69 -47.02 44.12
N GLU A 503 2.16 -48.25 44.27
CA GLU A 503 3.03 -48.89 43.25
C GLU A 503 2.23 -49.58 42.12
N GLN A 504 0.93 -49.84 42.29
CA GLN A 504 0.09 -50.41 41.22
C GLN A 504 -0.62 -49.35 40.38
N GLU A 505 -0.84 -48.14 40.91
CA GLU A 505 -1.44 -47.03 40.16
C GLU A 505 -0.42 -46.37 39.19
N GLN A 506 0.87 -46.34 39.53
CA GLN A 506 1.91 -45.77 38.65
C GLN A 506 2.22 -46.62 37.41
N GLU A 507 2.04 -47.95 37.46
CA GLU A 507 2.21 -48.80 36.27
C GLU A 507 1.02 -48.73 35.30
N GLN A 508 -0.19 -48.40 35.79
CA GLN A 508 -1.37 -48.22 34.93
C GLN A 508 -1.43 -46.83 34.27
N GLU A 509 -0.91 -45.79 34.91
CA GLU A 509 -0.81 -44.45 34.31
C GLU A 509 0.21 -44.41 33.16
N GLN A 510 1.32 -45.14 33.26
CA GLN A 510 2.34 -45.20 32.19
C GLN A 510 1.90 -45.98 30.94
N GLU A 511 1.05 -47.01 31.08
CA GLU A 511 0.47 -47.72 29.93
C GLU A 511 -0.60 -46.88 29.22
N GLN A 512 -1.37 -46.05 29.94
CA GLN A 512 -2.37 -45.16 29.35
C GLN A 512 -1.76 -43.96 28.63
N GLU A 513 -0.63 -43.43 29.10
CA GLU A 513 0.09 -42.35 28.38
C GLU A 513 0.69 -42.84 27.06
N GLN A 514 1.20 -44.08 26.99
CA GLN A 514 1.73 -44.65 25.74
C GLN A 514 0.66 -44.97 24.70
N GLU A 515 -0.55 -45.37 25.12
CA GLU A 515 -1.67 -45.56 24.18
C GLU A 515 -2.20 -44.22 23.64
N GLN A 516 -2.22 -43.16 24.45
CA GLN A 516 -2.63 -41.83 24.00
C GLN A 516 -1.62 -41.17 23.04
N GLU A 517 -0.32 -41.42 23.18
CA GLU A 517 0.69 -40.96 22.21
C GLU A 517 0.58 -41.69 20.87
N GLN A 518 0.27 -42.99 20.86
CA GLN A 518 0.07 -43.76 19.61
C GLN A 518 -1.23 -43.41 18.88
N GLU A 519 -2.27 -42.97 19.59
CA GLU A 519 -3.49 -42.44 18.94
C GLU A 519 -3.26 -41.05 18.35
N LYS A 520 -2.50 -40.18 19.02
CA LYS A 520 -2.12 -38.85 18.49
C LYS A 520 -1.24 -38.93 17.24
N GLU A 521 -0.31 -39.88 17.17
CA GLU A 521 0.51 -40.07 15.95
C GLU A 521 -0.34 -40.58 14.76
N LYS A 522 -1.37 -41.40 15.01
CA LYS A 522 -2.28 -41.88 13.96
C LYS A 522 -3.26 -40.82 13.47
N GLU A 523 -3.70 -39.91 14.36
CA GLU A 523 -4.52 -38.76 13.97
C GLU A 523 -3.70 -37.75 13.14
N GLN A 524 -2.43 -37.53 13.50
CA GLN A 524 -1.52 -36.68 12.71
C GLN A 524 -1.20 -37.27 11.32
N GLU A 525 -1.02 -38.58 11.18
CA GLU A 525 -0.85 -39.22 9.87
C GLU A 525 -2.11 -39.12 8.98
N GLN A 526 -3.31 -39.18 9.57
CA GLN A 526 -4.58 -39.03 8.82
C GLN A 526 -4.87 -37.58 8.42
N GLU A 527 -4.50 -36.59 9.24
CA GLU A 527 -4.57 -35.17 8.86
C GLU A 527 -3.58 -34.86 7.73
N HIS A 528 -2.37 -35.44 7.77
CA HIS A 528 -1.35 -35.23 6.74
C HIS A 528 -1.71 -35.86 5.38
N GLU A 529 -2.42 -37.00 5.37
CA GLU A 529 -2.96 -37.61 4.14
C GLU A 529 -4.15 -36.81 3.56
N GLN A 530 -4.99 -36.20 4.42
CA GLN A 530 -6.10 -35.35 3.97
C GLN A 530 -5.63 -33.99 3.42
N GLU A 531 -4.53 -33.44 3.93
CA GLU A 531 -3.91 -32.22 3.38
C GLU A 531 -3.28 -32.47 2.00
N GLN A 532 -2.65 -33.63 1.78
CA GLN A 532 -2.09 -34.00 0.46
C GLN A 532 -3.17 -34.22 -0.61
N GLU A 533 -4.32 -34.81 -0.26
CA GLU A 533 -5.45 -34.95 -1.20
C GLU A 533 -6.16 -33.61 -1.50
N GLN A 534 -6.06 -32.62 -0.60
CA GLN A 534 -6.58 -31.27 -0.82
C GLN A 534 -5.62 -30.42 -1.67
N GLU A 535 -4.31 -30.60 -1.51
CA GLU A 535 -3.29 -29.98 -2.36
C GLU A 535 -3.35 -30.50 -3.80
N GLU A 536 -3.46 -31.82 -4.04
CA GLU A 536 -3.59 -32.35 -5.42
C GLU A 536 -4.85 -31.82 -6.15
N LYS A 537 -5.97 -31.65 -5.44
CA LYS A 537 -7.20 -31.05 -6.01
C LYS A 537 -7.08 -29.53 -6.23
N PHE A 538 -6.22 -28.86 -5.47
CA PHE A 538 -5.91 -27.43 -5.64
C PHE A 538 -5.05 -27.18 -6.88
N TYR A 539 -4.16 -28.11 -7.24
CA TYR A 539 -3.34 -28.02 -8.46
C TYR A 539 -4.13 -28.28 -9.74
N ASP A 540 -5.06 -29.25 -9.76
CA ASP A 540 -5.88 -29.58 -10.95
C ASP A 540 -6.89 -28.46 -11.31
N CYS A 541 -7.42 -27.71 -10.34
CA CYS A 541 -8.37 -26.61 -10.61
C CYS A 541 -7.71 -25.34 -11.17
N ASN A 542 -6.37 -25.23 -11.12
CA ASN A 542 -5.64 -24.02 -11.47
C ASN A 542 -5.07 -24.03 -12.91
N GLU A 543 -4.98 -25.20 -13.56
CA GLU A 543 -4.53 -25.29 -14.97
C GLU A 543 -5.60 -24.81 -15.96
N GLU A 544 -6.87 -25.20 -15.79
CA GLU A 544 -7.96 -24.74 -16.67
C GLU A 544 -8.22 -23.24 -16.54
N GLY A 545 -8.14 -22.69 -15.31
CA GLY A 545 -8.27 -21.26 -15.04
C GLY A 545 -7.12 -20.43 -15.61
N ARG A 546 -5.87 -20.92 -15.53
CA ARG A 546 -4.71 -20.25 -16.16
C ARG A 546 -4.78 -20.29 -17.68
N LEU A 547 -5.27 -21.38 -18.28
CA LEU A 547 -5.44 -21.49 -19.74
C LEU A 547 -6.50 -20.51 -20.28
N GLN A 548 -7.59 -20.27 -19.54
CA GLN A 548 -8.58 -19.26 -19.90
C GLN A 548 -8.04 -17.84 -19.75
N GLN A 549 -7.32 -17.52 -18.66
CA GLN A 549 -6.69 -16.21 -18.48
C GLN A 549 -5.59 -15.93 -19.51
N LEU A 550 -4.82 -16.95 -19.92
CA LEU A 550 -3.82 -16.82 -20.99
C LEU A 550 -4.46 -16.58 -22.36
N GLN A 551 -5.63 -17.16 -22.63
CA GLN A 551 -6.39 -16.91 -23.86
C GLN A 551 -7.02 -15.50 -23.87
N GLU A 552 -7.51 -15.02 -22.73
CA GLU A 552 -8.03 -13.65 -22.59
C GLU A 552 -6.90 -12.60 -22.71
N LEU A 553 -5.74 -12.84 -22.10
CA LEU A 553 -4.56 -11.98 -22.24
C LEU A 553 -4.03 -11.93 -23.68
N GLN A 554 -4.08 -13.06 -24.41
CA GLN A 554 -3.70 -13.09 -25.82
C GLN A 554 -4.70 -12.32 -26.71
N GLN A 555 -5.99 -12.31 -26.37
CA GLN A 555 -6.98 -11.48 -27.08
C GLN A 555 -6.79 -9.99 -26.79
N ILE A 556 -6.54 -9.61 -25.53
CA ILE A 556 -6.27 -8.23 -25.13
C ILE A 556 -5.01 -7.69 -25.82
N GLN A 557 -3.93 -8.47 -25.86
CA GLN A 557 -2.68 -8.07 -26.55
C GLN A 557 -2.85 -7.92 -28.07
N GLN A 558 -3.72 -8.71 -28.70
CA GLN A 558 -4.05 -8.57 -30.13
C GLN A 558 -4.95 -7.36 -30.42
N GLU A 559 -5.75 -6.91 -29.45
CA GLU A 559 -6.55 -5.69 -29.56
C GLU A 559 -5.71 -4.45 -29.29
N GLU A 560 -4.83 -4.48 -28.29
CA GLU A 560 -3.88 -3.39 -27.99
C GLU A 560 -2.92 -3.13 -29.14
N SER A 561 -2.38 -4.16 -29.79
CA SER A 561 -1.50 -3.98 -30.96
C SER A 561 -2.24 -3.43 -32.20
N LYS A 562 -3.56 -3.62 -32.31
CA LYS A 562 -4.41 -2.96 -33.32
C LYS A 562 -4.73 -1.50 -32.98
N VAL A 563 -4.86 -1.17 -31.70
CA VAL A 563 -5.08 0.20 -31.22
C VAL A 563 -3.80 1.03 -31.32
N VAL A 564 -2.64 0.45 -30.97
CA VAL A 564 -1.32 1.09 -31.10
C VAL A 564 -0.95 1.35 -32.56
N SER A 565 -1.26 0.43 -33.48
CA SER A 565 -1.03 0.66 -34.92
C SER A 565 -1.94 1.73 -35.52
N LYS A 566 -3.19 1.85 -35.04
CA LYS A 566 -4.09 2.96 -35.42
C LYS A 566 -3.63 4.32 -34.86
N HIS A 567 -3.19 4.38 -33.60
CA HIS A 567 -2.67 5.62 -33.02
C HIS A 567 -1.37 6.06 -33.68
N LYS A 568 -0.51 5.12 -34.09
CA LYS A 568 0.73 5.43 -34.80
C LYS A 568 0.48 5.99 -36.21
N GLN A 569 -0.50 5.44 -36.95
CA GLN A 569 -0.95 6.02 -38.22
C GLN A 569 -1.58 7.40 -38.07
N SER A 570 -2.41 7.62 -37.04
CA SER A 570 -3.02 8.93 -36.76
C SER A 570 -1.98 10.00 -36.38
N SER A 571 -0.94 9.61 -35.63
CA SER A 571 0.14 10.51 -35.22
C SER A 571 1.06 10.89 -36.39
N GLU A 572 1.37 9.95 -37.28
CA GLU A 572 2.18 10.21 -38.48
C GLU A 572 1.41 11.08 -39.50
N GLU A 573 0.08 10.94 -39.60
CA GLU A 573 -0.76 11.82 -40.42
C GLU A 573 -0.90 13.23 -39.82
N GLN A 574 -0.94 13.36 -38.48
CA GLN A 574 -0.96 14.66 -37.78
C GLN A 574 0.36 15.44 -37.93
N GLU A 575 1.52 14.79 -37.79
CA GLU A 575 2.82 15.46 -37.99
C GLU A 575 2.97 16.01 -39.42
N LEU A 576 2.45 15.30 -40.42
CA LEU A 576 2.46 15.75 -41.83
C LEU A 576 1.54 16.95 -42.10
N ILE A 577 0.46 17.09 -41.33
CA ILE A 577 -0.50 18.22 -41.45
C ILE A 577 0.06 19.44 -40.71
N ASP A 578 0.65 19.24 -39.52
CA ASP A 578 1.32 20.30 -38.75
C ASP A 578 2.48 20.93 -39.54
N GLU A 579 3.30 20.11 -40.21
CA GLU A 579 4.37 20.62 -41.09
C GLU A 579 3.82 21.47 -42.25
N GLN A 580 2.68 21.07 -42.84
CA GLN A 580 2.03 21.84 -43.92
C GLN A 580 1.46 23.18 -43.42
N ILE A 581 0.93 23.21 -42.20
CA ILE A 581 0.40 24.42 -41.57
C ILE A 581 1.54 25.40 -41.23
N GLU A 582 2.67 24.92 -40.70
CA GLU A 582 3.84 25.76 -40.42
C GLU A 582 4.45 26.36 -41.70
N GLU A 583 4.47 25.61 -42.80
CA GLU A 583 4.96 26.09 -44.10
C GLU A 583 4.05 27.19 -44.66
N MET A 584 2.72 27.07 -44.49
CA MET A 584 1.73 28.05 -44.95
C MET A 584 1.65 29.33 -44.10
N ILE A 585 1.86 29.22 -42.78
CA ILE A 585 1.93 30.39 -41.87
C ILE A 585 3.19 31.22 -42.14
N SER A 586 4.23 30.61 -42.70
CA SER A 586 5.48 31.28 -43.06
C SER A 586 5.41 32.07 -44.39
N ASP A 587 4.36 31.87 -45.21
CA ASP A 587 4.14 32.64 -46.45
C ASP A 587 3.28 33.90 -46.21
N PRO A 588 3.83 35.11 -46.41
CA PRO A 588 3.11 36.37 -46.16
C PRO A 588 1.95 36.66 -47.13
N GLN A 589 1.67 35.82 -48.13
CA GLN A 589 0.50 35.96 -49.03
C GLN A 589 -0.68 35.04 -48.69
N THR A 590 -0.55 34.17 -47.68
CA THR A 590 -1.60 33.20 -47.31
C THR A 590 -2.82 33.92 -46.72
N LYS A 591 -4.00 33.68 -47.29
CA LYS A 591 -5.26 34.28 -46.79
C LYS A 591 -5.76 33.50 -45.56
N PRO A 592 -6.25 34.17 -44.50
CA PRO A 592 -6.74 33.51 -43.28
C PRO A 592 -7.81 32.43 -43.53
N GLU A 593 -8.63 32.61 -44.57
CA GLU A 593 -9.69 31.69 -44.98
C GLU A 593 -9.16 30.33 -45.46
N GLN A 594 -7.93 30.27 -45.97
CA GLN A 594 -7.30 29.02 -46.45
C GLN A 594 -6.77 28.19 -45.28
N VAL A 595 -6.24 28.84 -44.24
CA VAL A 595 -5.79 28.17 -43.00
C VAL A 595 -7.00 27.63 -42.23
N ALA A 596 -8.09 28.40 -42.15
CA ALA A 596 -9.33 27.95 -41.51
C ALA A 596 -9.98 26.74 -42.20
N GLN A 597 -9.86 26.61 -43.53
CA GLN A 597 -10.40 25.45 -44.26
C GLN A 597 -9.63 24.15 -44.00
N ILE A 598 -8.34 24.22 -43.71
CA ILE A 598 -7.53 23.02 -43.41
C ILE A 598 -7.80 22.56 -41.98
N ILE A 599 -7.87 23.50 -41.02
CA ILE A 599 -8.23 23.21 -39.63
C ILE A 599 -9.62 22.57 -39.52
N GLN A 600 -10.61 23.04 -40.31
CA GLN A 600 -11.94 22.40 -40.35
C GLN A 600 -11.93 21.00 -40.95
N ASN A 601 -11.00 20.69 -41.85
CA ASN A 601 -10.87 19.33 -42.38
C ASN A 601 -10.17 18.40 -41.38
N GLU A 602 -9.35 18.94 -40.48
CA GLU A 602 -8.71 18.22 -39.37
C GLU A 602 -9.72 17.82 -38.29
N GLU A 603 -10.66 18.72 -37.93
CA GLU A 603 -11.78 18.41 -37.02
C GLU A 603 -12.64 17.23 -37.51
N ALA A 604 -12.74 17.02 -38.83
CA ALA A 604 -13.49 15.90 -39.41
C ALA A 604 -12.74 14.55 -39.40
N LEU A 605 -11.43 14.55 -39.15
CA LEU A 605 -10.59 13.34 -39.02
C LEU A 605 -10.44 12.87 -37.56
N ILE A 606 -10.73 13.73 -36.57
CA ILE A 606 -10.48 13.51 -35.14
C ILE A 606 -11.81 13.37 -34.36
N ASP A 607 -12.80 12.67 -34.90
CA ASP A 607 -14.09 12.43 -34.20
C ASP A 607 -14.05 11.21 -33.24
N ASP A 608 -12.87 10.59 -33.05
CA ASP A 608 -12.68 9.39 -32.20
C ASP A 608 -11.80 9.61 -30.95
N ILE A 609 -11.38 10.85 -30.63
CA ILE A 609 -10.60 11.19 -29.42
C ILE A 609 -11.36 12.25 -28.61
N GLY A 610 -11.58 11.99 -27.32
CA GLY A 610 -12.53 12.73 -26.48
C GLY A 610 -12.27 14.25 -26.29
N PRO A 611 -13.31 15.03 -25.92
CA PRO A 611 -13.39 16.48 -26.14
C PRO A 611 -12.53 17.41 -25.25
N LEU A 612 -11.60 16.89 -24.44
CA LEU A 612 -10.89 17.70 -23.43
C LEU A 612 -9.49 18.19 -23.85
N GLU A 613 -8.89 17.63 -24.91
CA GLU A 613 -7.60 18.10 -25.44
C GLU A 613 -7.74 19.23 -26.49
N LEU A 614 -8.89 19.32 -27.16
CA LEU A 614 -9.11 20.28 -28.25
C LEU A 614 -9.19 21.75 -27.77
N GLU A 615 -9.88 22.04 -26.67
CA GLU A 615 -10.09 23.43 -26.20
C GLU A 615 -8.79 24.11 -25.75
N ASN A 616 -7.84 23.37 -25.14
CA ASN A 616 -6.60 23.95 -24.63
C ASN A 616 -5.53 24.17 -25.72
N LYS A 617 -5.54 23.38 -26.80
CA LYS A 617 -4.59 23.53 -27.93
C LYS A 617 -5.03 24.62 -28.92
N LEU A 618 -6.33 24.73 -29.22
CA LEU A 618 -6.87 25.79 -30.09
C LEU A 618 -6.60 27.18 -29.51
N ASP A 619 -6.83 27.37 -28.21
CA ASP A 619 -6.58 28.65 -27.55
C ASP A 619 -5.10 29.03 -27.55
N HIS A 620 -4.18 28.05 -27.54
CA HIS A 620 -2.74 28.32 -27.58
C HIS A 620 -2.25 28.73 -28.98
N GLN A 621 -2.69 28.02 -30.03
CA GLN A 621 -2.27 28.30 -31.41
C GLN A 621 -2.88 29.58 -31.97
N VAL A 622 -4.15 29.88 -31.65
CA VAL A 622 -4.80 31.14 -32.02
C VAL A 622 -4.12 32.33 -31.33
N ASN A 623 -3.72 32.20 -30.06
CA ASN A 623 -2.99 33.24 -29.34
C ASN A 623 -1.55 33.46 -29.87
N GLU A 624 -0.89 32.43 -30.40
CA GLU A 624 0.41 32.52 -31.07
C GLU A 624 0.31 33.30 -32.40
N TYR A 625 -0.75 33.07 -33.19
CA TYR A 625 -1.00 33.79 -34.44
C TYR A 625 -1.23 35.29 -34.22
N TYR A 626 -2.10 35.68 -33.28
CA TYR A 626 -2.32 37.10 -32.98
C TYR A 626 -1.08 37.78 -32.39
N LYS A 627 -0.27 37.06 -31.59
CA LYS A 627 1.01 37.59 -31.09
C LYS A 627 2.06 37.84 -32.18
N LYS A 628 2.05 37.07 -33.27
CA LYS A 628 2.98 37.24 -34.39
C LYS A 628 2.56 38.31 -35.39
N HIS A 629 1.28 38.71 -35.41
CA HIS A 629 0.75 39.62 -36.42
C HIS A 629 0.20 40.97 -35.89
N ASP A 630 0.09 41.16 -34.56
CA ASP A 630 -0.22 42.46 -33.94
C ASP A 630 1.05 43.16 -33.38
N ASP A 631 2.04 43.46 -34.23
CA ASP A 631 3.09 44.44 -33.91
C ASP A 631 2.60 45.86 -34.31
N PRO A 632 2.52 46.86 -33.42
CA PRO A 632 1.98 48.20 -33.71
C PRO A 632 2.85 49.08 -34.64
N LYS A 633 3.65 48.47 -35.53
CA LYS A 633 4.54 49.18 -36.46
C LYS A 633 4.17 49.06 -37.93
N ASN A 634 3.02 48.46 -38.27
CA ASN A 634 2.50 48.42 -39.63
C ASN A 634 1.11 49.07 -39.77
N GLU A 635 1.00 50.34 -39.36
CA GLU A 635 -0.02 51.26 -39.90
C GLU A 635 0.69 52.40 -40.64
N GLU A 636 0.86 52.25 -41.95
CA GLU A 636 0.71 53.33 -42.94
C GLU A 636 -0.38 52.95 -43.93
#